data_AF-A0A821RIS3-F1
#
_entry.id   AF-A0A821RIS3-F1
#
_cell.length_a   1.000
_cell.length_b   1.000
_cell.length_c   1.000
_cell.angle_alpha   90.00
_cell.angle_beta   90.00
_cell.angle_gamma   90.00
#
_symmetry.space_group_name_H-M   'P 1'
#
loop_
_entity.id
_entity.type
_entity.pdbx_description
1 polymer ?
#
loop_
_entity_poly.entity_id
_entity_poly.type
_entity_poly.pdbx_seq_one_letter_code
_entity_poly.pdbx_strand_id
1 'polypeptide(L)'
;WITTTSSSNDDSINKALEQIPTCTPNDRSRQRRLLTNLQVWSHLAEQYNLQYWITFGTLVGYVQRHGLLPHDLDVDVIMMSDDTPQLIKLSQSNISSDYEIKVQPQWYIVGETHRSYFREQGVNCIAP
;
A
#
# COMPACT_ATOMS: atom_id res chain seq x y z
N TRP A 1 52.99 -3.63 -10.92
CA TRP A 1 51.75 -4.32 -10.57
C TRP A 1 50.94 -3.41 -9.68
N ILE A 2 49.94 -2.72 -10.23
CA ILE A 2 49.07 -1.82 -9.47
C ILE A 2 47.96 -2.70 -8.87
N THR A 3 47.92 -2.81 -7.56
CA THR A 3 46.86 -3.50 -6.83
C THR A 3 45.63 -2.57 -6.83
N THR A 4 44.66 -2.83 -7.70
CA THR A 4 43.36 -2.18 -7.63
C THR A 4 42.63 -2.65 -6.39
N THR A 5 42.49 -1.76 -5.39
CA THR A 5 41.61 -1.95 -4.23
C THR A 5 40.15 -1.86 -4.68
N SER A 6 39.56 -2.98 -5.10
CA SER A 6 38.14 -3.09 -5.48
C SER A 6 37.24 -3.57 -4.33
N SER A 7 37.64 -3.39 -3.06
CA SER A 7 37.11 -4.23 -1.96
C SER A 7 36.14 -3.53 -0.98
N SER A 8 35.40 -2.49 -1.38
CA SER A 8 34.28 -2.00 -0.56
C SER A 8 33.03 -1.61 -1.36
N ASN A 9 33.18 -0.93 -2.50
CA ASN A 9 32.05 -0.55 -3.34
C ASN A 9 31.41 -1.75 -4.05
N ASP A 10 32.21 -2.68 -4.59
CA ASP A 10 31.68 -3.87 -5.27
C ASP A 10 30.92 -4.78 -4.30
N ASP A 11 31.33 -4.83 -3.04
CA ASP A 11 30.64 -5.54 -1.97
C ASP A 11 29.27 -4.90 -1.67
N SER A 12 29.18 -3.56 -1.61
CA SER A 12 27.90 -2.87 -1.42
C SER A 12 26.93 -3.04 -2.59
N ILE A 13 27.44 -3.06 -3.83
CA ILE A 13 26.61 -3.26 -5.03
C ILE A 13 26.04 -4.67 -5.05
N ASN A 14 26.88 -5.68 -4.82
CA ASN A 14 26.42 -7.08 -4.79
C ASN A 14 25.40 -7.33 -3.67
N LYS A 15 25.63 -6.77 -2.48
CA LYS A 15 24.65 -6.82 -1.37
C LYS A 15 23.32 -6.18 -1.74
N ALA A 16 23.34 -5.03 -2.42
CA ALA A 16 22.11 -4.39 -2.88
C ALA A 16 21.38 -5.26 -3.91
N LEU A 17 22.11 -5.83 -4.88
CA LEU A 17 21.53 -6.70 -5.91
C LEU A 17 20.91 -7.98 -5.33
N GLU A 18 21.49 -8.55 -4.28
CA GLU A 18 20.90 -9.68 -3.56
C GLU A 18 19.59 -9.32 -2.84
N GLN A 19 19.44 -8.07 -2.40
CA GLN A 19 18.26 -7.59 -1.68
C GLN A 19 17.15 -7.06 -2.60
N ILE A 20 17.48 -6.57 -3.79
CA ILE A 20 16.48 -6.03 -4.73
C ILE A 20 15.59 -7.18 -5.22
N PRO A 21 14.27 -7.15 -4.97
CA PRO A 21 13.39 -8.23 -5.36
C PRO A 21 13.29 -8.31 -6.88
N THR A 22 13.49 -9.52 -7.40
CA THR A 22 13.25 -9.84 -8.81
C THR A 22 11.80 -10.26 -9.00
N CYS A 23 11.28 -10.08 -10.21
CA CYS A 23 9.93 -10.52 -10.52
C CYS A 23 9.84 -12.05 -10.49
N THR A 24 8.82 -12.58 -9.82
CA THR A 24 8.51 -14.00 -9.76
C THR A 24 7.20 -14.31 -10.50
N PRO A 25 6.96 -15.56 -10.95
CA PRO A 25 5.67 -15.94 -11.53
C PRO A 25 4.45 -15.67 -10.64
N ASN A 26 4.63 -15.68 -9.31
CA ASN A 26 3.56 -15.43 -8.34
C ASN A 26 3.11 -13.95 -8.29
N ASP A 27 3.92 -13.04 -8.80
CA ASP A 27 3.63 -11.60 -8.75
C ASP A 27 2.35 -11.25 -9.49
N ARG A 28 2.07 -11.91 -10.63
CA ARG A 28 0.82 -11.68 -11.37
C ARG A 28 -0.42 -12.08 -10.59
N SER A 29 -0.34 -13.18 -9.84
CA SER A 29 -1.44 -13.62 -8.97
C SER A 29 -1.68 -12.62 -7.85
N ARG A 30 -0.61 -12.11 -7.23
CA ARG A 30 -0.68 -11.08 -6.20
C ARG A 30 -1.25 -9.77 -6.74
N GLN A 31 -0.74 -9.27 -7.87
CA GLN A 31 -1.25 -8.06 -8.52
C GLN A 31 -2.74 -8.17 -8.86
N ARG A 32 -3.21 -9.35 -9.32
CA ARG A 32 -4.64 -9.58 -9.56
C ARG A 32 -5.45 -9.38 -8.27
N ARG A 33 -5.02 -9.96 -7.15
CA ARG A 33 -5.71 -9.81 -5.85
C ARG A 33 -5.71 -8.35 -5.39
N LEU A 34 -4.59 -7.66 -5.53
CA LEU A 34 -4.46 -6.24 -5.18
C LEU A 34 -5.39 -5.34 -6.02
N LEU A 35 -5.47 -5.59 -7.33
CA LEU A 35 -6.42 -4.89 -8.21
C LEU A 35 -7.88 -5.22 -7.88
N THR A 36 -8.19 -6.47 -7.51
CA THR A 36 -9.52 -6.83 -7.00
C THR A 36 -9.86 -6.06 -5.72
N ASN A 37 -8.92 -5.93 -4.78
CA ASN A 37 -9.12 -5.13 -3.56
C ASN A 37 -9.36 -3.65 -3.89
N LEU A 38 -8.56 -3.06 -4.80
CA LEU A 38 -8.74 -1.68 -5.23
C LEU A 38 -10.08 -1.47 -5.94
N GLN A 39 -10.52 -2.44 -6.75
CA GLN A 39 -11.83 -2.40 -7.39
C GLN A 39 -12.95 -2.42 -6.35
N VAL A 40 -12.88 -3.29 -5.34
CA VAL A 40 -13.88 -3.36 -4.27
C VAL A 40 -13.93 -2.05 -3.49
N TRP A 41 -12.76 -1.48 -3.16
CA TRP A 41 -12.67 -0.17 -2.54
C TRP A 41 -13.33 0.92 -3.41
N SER A 42 -13.05 0.94 -4.72
CA SER A 42 -13.65 1.90 -5.66
C SER A 42 -15.17 1.86 -5.64
N HIS A 43 -15.77 0.66 -5.68
CA HIS A 43 -17.22 0.51 -5.63
C HIS A 43 -17.80 0.98 -4.29
N LEU A 44 -17.12 0.67 -3.19
CA LEU A 44 -17.53 1.14 -1.86
C LEU A 44 -17.47 2.67 -1.76
N ALA A 45 -16.38 3.26 -2.25
CA ALA A 45 -16.22 4.70 -2.26
C ALA A 45 -17.29 5.39 -3.11
N GLU A 46 -17.63 4.85 -4.28
CA GLU A 46 -18.74 5.35 -5.12
C GLU A 46 -20.10 5.23 -4.41
N GLN A 47 -20.39 4.07 -3.81
CA GLN A 47 -21.66 3.82 -3.12
C GLN A 47 -21.91 4.78 -1.96
N TYR A 48 -20.85 5.15 -1.25
CA TYR A 48 -20.93 6.00 -0.05
C TYR A 48 -20.43 7.42 -0.27
N ASN A 49 -20.16 7.80 -1.53
CA ASN A 49 -19.67 9.12 -1.91
C ASN A 49 -18.41 9.56 -1.15
N LEU A 50 -17.47 8.63 -0.96
CA LEU A 50 -16.16 8.89 -0.36
C LEU A 50 -15.17 9.32 -1.44
N GLN A 51 -14.57 10.51 -1.28
CA GLN A 51 -13.53 10.94 -2.20
C GLN A 51 -12.20 10.29 -1.85
N TYR A 52 -11.53 9.72 -2.85
CA TYR A 52 -10.21 9.13 -2.67
C TYR A 52 -9.37 9.28 -3.94
N TRP A 53 -8.06 9.11 -3.79
CA TRP A 53 -7.13 8.95 -4.91
C TRP A 53 -6.05 7.93 -4.55
N ILE A 54 -5.49 7.29 -5.59
CA ILE A 54 -4.33 6.41 -5.41
C ILE A 54 -3.08 7.24 -5.07
N THR A 55 -2.18 6.66 -4.29
CA THR A 55 -0.97 7.34 -3.82
C THR A 55 0.22 6.38 -3.72
N PHE A 56 1.38 6.86 -3.28
CA PHE A 56 2.61 6.09 -3.03
C PHE A 56 2.97 5.09 -4.15
N GLY A 57 3.29 3.84 -3.79
CA GLY A 57 3.73 2.80 -4.74
C GLY A 57 2.66 2.50 -5.79
N THR A 58 1.39 2.56 -5.39
CA THR A 58 0.25 2.35 -6.30
C THR A 58 0.20 3.41 -7.40
N LEU A 59 0.36 4.70 -7.05
CA LEU A 59 0.40 5.78 -8.04
C LEU A 59 1.64 5.69 -8.93
N VAL A 60 2.81 5.40 -8.35
CA VAL A 60 4.06 5.23 -9.10
C VAL A 60 3.93 4.12 -10.13
N GLY A 61 3.43 2.95 -9.72
CA GLY A 61 3.14 1.84 -10.63
C GLY A 61 2.21 2.27 -11.76
N TYR A 62 1.09 2.92 -11.41
CA TYR A 62 0.08 3.32 -12.39
C TYR A 62 0.65 4.25 -13.46
N VAL A 63 1.37 5.29 -13.05
CA VAL A 63 1.95 6.28 -13.98
C VAL A 63 3.06 5.66 -14.83
N GLN A 64 3.95 4.84 -14.25
CA GLN A 64 5.12 4.33 -14.96
C GLN A 64 4.82 3.09 -15.82
N ARG A 65 3.86 2.27 -15.42
CA ARG A 65 3.66 0.91 -15.99
C ARG A 65 2.22 0.59 -16.35
N HIS A 66 1.28 1.54 -16.18
CA HIS A 66 -0.16 1.30 -16.37
C HIS A 66 -0.69 0.12 -15.54
N GLY A 67 -0.13 -0.08 -14.33
CA GLY A 67 -0.46 -1.20 -13.44
C GLY A 67 0.22 -1.07 -12.08
N LEU A 68 0.28 -2.12 -11.27
CA LEU A 68 1.01 -2.09 -9.99
C LEU A 68 2.50 -2.40 -10.21
N LEU A 69 3.36 -2.05 -9.24
CA LEU A 69 4.74 -2.55 -9.28
C LEU A 69 4.72 -4.08 -9.08
N PRO A 70 5.64 -4.84 -9.71
CA PRO A 70 5.61 -6.30 -9.62
C PRO A 70 5.72 -6.83 -8.19
N HIS A 71 6.54 -6.19 -7.36
CA HIS A 71 6.83 -6.61 -5.99
C HIS A 71 5.94 -5.96 -4.92
N ASP A 72 4.97 -5.12 -5.29
CA ASP A 72 4.04 -4.52 -4.33
C ASP A 72 3.25 -5.62 -3.57
N LEU A 73 3.04 -5.38 -2.28
CA LEU A 73 2.31 -6.28 -1.38
C LEU A 73 0.95 -5.71 -0.94
N ASP A 74 0.71 -4.44 -1.22
CA ASP A 74 -0.48 -3.67 -0.85
C ASP A 74 -0.88 -2.70 -1.98
N VAL A 75 -2.00 -2.00 -1.75
CA VAL A 75 -2.45 -0.87 -2.55
C VAL A 75 -2.74 0.29 -1.63
N ASP A 76 -2.33 1.47 -2.06
CA ASP A 76 -2.42 2.70 -1.28
C ASP A 76 -3.45 3.64 -1.88
N VAL A 77 -4.41 4.01 -1.06
CA VAL A 77 -5.36 5.10 -1.32
C VAL A 77 -5.31 6.08 -0.17
N ILE A 78 -5.69 7.31 -0.46
CA ILE A 78 -5.87 8.34 0.55
C ILE A 78 -7.24 8.97 0.36
N MET A 79 -7.82 9.42 1.45
CA MET A 79 -9.14 10.05 1.50
C MET A 79 -9.09 11.29 2.37
N MET A 80 -10.10 12.14 2.26
CA MET A 80 -10.22 13.31 3.12
C MET A 80 -10.40 12.89 4.58
N SER A 81 -9.73 13.59 5.51
CA SER A 81 -9.87 13.34 6.95
C SER A 81 -11.33 13.41 7.41
N ASP A 82 -12.09 14.33 6.80
CA ASP A 82 -13.49 14.61 7.13
C ASP A 82 -14.43 13.44 6.81
N ASP A 83 -14.02 12.53 5.91
CA ASP A 83 -14.76 11.33 5.55
C ASP A 83 -14.47 10.15 6.51
N THR A 84 -13.47 10.27 7.39
CA THR A 84 -13.07 9.19 8.32
C THR A 84 -14.18 8.75 9.28
N PRO A 85 -14.97 9.66 9.89
CA PRO A 85 -16.11 9.26 10.72
C PRO A 85 -17.14 8.40 9.98
N GLN A 86 -17.34 8.63 8.68
CA GLN A 86 -18.21 7.80 7.87
C GLN A 86 -17.61 6.41 7.66
N LEU A 87 -16.31 6.33 7.34
CA LEU A 87 -15.60 5.06 7.20
C LEU A 87 -15.65 4.21 8.48
N ILE A 88 -15.54 4.83 9.66
CA ILE A 88 -15.68 4.13 10.95
C ILE A 88 -17.06 3.52 11.10
N LYS A 89 -18.13 4.28 10.77
CA LYS A 89 -19.50 3.74 10.82
C LYS A 89 -19.65 2.56 9.85
N LEU A 90 -19.07 2.66 8.65
CA LEU A 90 -19.11 1.58 7.66
C LEU A 90 -18.36 0.33 8.15
N SER A 91 -17.20 0.49 8.80
CA SER A 91 -16.44 -0.64 9.38
C SER A 91 -17.20 -1.42 10.46
N GLN A 92 -18.16 -0.77 11.12
CA GLN A 92 -19.00 -1.38 12.14
C GLN A 92 -20.25 -2.05 11.54
N SER A 93 -20.49 -1.88 10.24
CA SER A 93 -21.64 -2.43 9.53
C SER A 93 -21.25 -3.61 8.66
N ASN A 94 -22.20 -4.51 8.40
CA ASN A 94 -21.97 -5.66 7.52
C ASN A 94 -22.12 -5.24 6.05
N ILE A 95 -21.06 -4.62 5.51
CA ILE A 95 -21.02 -4.12 4.12
C ILE A 95 -20.78 -5.21 3.07
N SER A 96 -20.24 -6.37 3.47
CA SER A 96 -19.90 -7.47 2.58
C SER A 96 -19.69 -8.77 3.35
N SER A 97 -20.02 -9.91 2.74
CA SER A 97 -19.65 -11.24 3.26
C SER A 97 -18.17 -11.57 3.08
N ASP A 98 -17.51 -10.91 2.12
CA ASP A 98 -16.18 -11.29 1.65
C ASP A 98 -15.09 -10.29 2.05
N TYR A 99 -15.49 -9.06 2.42
CA TYR A 99 -14.59 -7.95 2.73
C TYR A 99 -14.94 -7.29 4.06
N GLU A 100 -13.91 -6.97 4.83
CA GLU A 100 -13.99 -6.28 6.11
C GLU A 100 -13.15 -5.00 6.04
N ILE A 101 -13.72 -3.87 6.51
CA ILE A 101 -12.94 -2.65 6.73
C ILE A 101 -12.47 -2.66 8.18
N LYS A 102 -11.17 -2.56 8.38
CA LYS A 102 -10.58 -2.38 9.71
C LYS A 102 -9.94 -1.00 9.78
N VAL A 103 -10.43 -0.18 10.71
CA VAL A 103 -9.92 1.18 10.93
C VAL A 103 -8.92 1.14 12.09
N GLN A 104 -7.74 1.70 11.85
CA GLN A 104 -6.70 1.83 12.88
C GLN A 104 -7.19 2.68 14.06
N PRO A 105 -7.03 2.25 15.32
CA PRO A 105 -7.50 3.01 16.49
C PRO A 105 -6.88 4.40 16.61
N GLN A 106 -5.71 4.62 16.00
CA GLN A 106 -4.92 5.86 16.08
C GLN A 106 -5.03 6.73 14.82
N TRP A 107 -6.06 6.53 13.98
CA TRP A 107 -6.26 7.29 12.74
C TRP A 107 -6.26 8.82 12.93
N TYR A 108 -6.66 9.31 14.11
CA TYR A 108 -6.77 10.74 14.43
C TYR A 108 -5.44 11.40 14.86
N ILE A 109 -4.40 10.62 15.13
CA ILE A 109 -3.09 11.17 15.53
C ILE A 109 -2.43 11.75 14.29
N VAL A 110 -2.09 13.03 14.27
CA VAL A 110 -1.37 13.64 13.14
C VAL A 110 0.14 13.36 13.29
N GLY A 111 0.79 12.92 12.19
CA GLY A 111 2.22 12.63 12.13
C GLY A 111 2.62 11.19 12.46
N GLU A 112 3.55 10.63 11.69
CA GLU A 112 3.93 9.21 11.73
C GLU A 112 4.68 8.82 13.03
N THR A 113 5.46 9.72 13.61
CA THR A 113 6.33 9.43 14.77
C THR A 113 5.58 9.08 16.05
N HIS A 114 4.30 9.43 16.12
CA HIS A 114 3.44 9.18 17.27
C HIS A 114 2.43 8.04 17.00
N ARG A 115 2.43 7.46 15.80
CA ARG A 115 1.55 6.35 15.42
C ARG A 115 2.26 5.01 15.61
N SER A 116 1.58 4.09 16.27
CA SER A 116 1.87 2.67 16.23
C SER A 116 1.10 2.06 15.06
N TYR A 117 1.80 1.65 14.00
CA TYR A 117 1.17 0.99 12.86
C TYR A 117 0.88 -0.47 13.20
N PHE A 118 -0.39 -0.82 13.37
CA PHE A 118 -0.82 -2.21 13.47
C PHE A 118 -0.93 -2.81 12.06
N ARG A 119 0.22 -3.03 11.42
CA ARG A 119 0.31 -3.52 10.02
C ARG A 119 -0.44 -4.83 9.79
N GLU A 120 -0.65 -5.61 10.85
CA GLU A 120 -1.37 -6.88 10.82
C GLU A 120 -2.89 -6.75 11.01
N GLN A 121 -3.39 -5.55 11.35
CA GLN A 121 -4.76 -5.35 11.81
C GLN A 121 -5.65 -4.55 10.86
N GLY A 122 -5.23 -4.14 9.66
CA GLY A 122 -6.17 -3.48 8.75
C GLY A 122 -5.60 -2.62 7.62
N VAL A 123 -6.53 -1.90 6.97
CA VAL A 123 -6.25 -0.93 5.90
C VAL A 123 -5.58 0.29 6.52
N ASN A 124 -4.37 0.60 6.07
CA ASN A 124 -3.62 1.76 6.52
C ASN A 124 -3.93 2.95 5.59
N CYS A 125 -5.04 3.65 5.86
CA CYS A 125 -5.26 4.96 5.24
C CYS A 125 -4.32 5.96 5.93
N ILE A 126 -3.18 6.26 5.30
CA ILE A 126 -2.27 7.30 5.79
C ILE A 126 -2.83 8.64 5.33
N ALA A 127 -3.63 9.30 6.16
CA ALA A 127 -3.95 10.71 5.95
C ALA A 127 -2.67 11.57 6.13
N PRO A 128 -2.48 12.64 5.33
CA PRO A 128 -1.39 13.60 5.51
C PRO A 128 -1.55 14.41 6.80
#